data_AF-A0A7Y1XZY9-F1
#
_entry.id   AF-A0A7Y1XZY9-F1
#
_cell.length_a   1.000
_cell.length_b   1.000
_cell.length_c   1.000
_cell.angle_alpha   90.00
_cell.angle_beta   90.00
_cell.angle_gamma   90.00
#
_symmetry.space_group_name_H-M   'P 1'
#
loop_
_entity.id
_entity.type
_entity.pdbx_description
1 polymer ?
#
loop_
_entity_poly.entity_id
_entity_poly.type
_entity_poly.pdbx_seq_one_letter_code
_entity_poly.pdbx_strand_id
1 'polypeptide(L)'
;PARAQVLITDPIPELGWQGTFHYDEGYYYFRNVGERVLLGGGRNLDIEGETTSELKTTKHIQDALEKLLKEVILPDRVFVISQRWAGIMGVGPVKEPIVRYVSNRIIAAVRLGGMGVAIGTQVGSRAAHLAVG
;
A
#
# COMPACT_ATOMS: atom_id res chain seq x y z
N PRO A 1 -1.58 -5.80 12.54
CA PRO A 1 -1.13 -5.89 11.14
C PRO A 1 -2.27 -5.47 10.22
N ALA A 2 -1.99 -4.78 9.12
CA ALA A 2 -3.00 -4.44 8.13
C ALA A 2 -2.51 -4.86 6.75
N ARG A 3 -3.12 -5.88 6.18
CA ARG A 3 -2.85 -6.30 4.82
C ARG A 3 -3.49 -5.30 3.85
N ALA A 4 -2.75 -4.99 2.80
CA ALA A 4 -3.25 -4.30 1.62
C ALA A 4 -2.90 -5.15 0.40
N GLN A 5 -3.81 -5.18 -0.57
CA GLN A 5 -3.62 -5.94 -1.79
C GLN A 5 -3.48 -5.00 -2.98
N VAL A 6 -2.70 -5.42 -3.96
CA VAL A 6 -2.31 -4.61 -5.11
C VAL A 6 -2.32 -5.48 -6.37
N LEU A 7 -2.66 -4.86 -7.50
CA LEU A 7 -2.45 -5.40 -8.84
C LEU A 7 -1.70 -4.38 -9.70
N ILE A 8 -1.01 -4.86 -10.73
CA ILE A 8 -0.37 -4.01 -11.73
C ILE A 8 -0.60 -4.55 -13.13
N THR A 9 -0.97 -3.66 -14.06
CA THR A 9 -1.18 -4.03 -15.47
C THR A 9 0.13 -4.24 -16.20
N ASP A 10 0.06 -4.85 -17.38
CA ASP A 10 1.06 -4.66 -18.42
C ASP A 10 1.09 -3.21 -18.92
N PRO A 11 2.14 -2.79 -19.64
CA PRO A 11 2.18 -1.47 -20.25
C PRO A 11 0.96 -1.26 -21.15
N ILE A 12 0.29 -0.12 -20.98
CA ILE A 12 -0.88 0.28 -21.76
C ILE A 12 -0.45 1.44 -22.65
N PRO A 13 -0.40 1.24 -23.98
CA PRO A 13 -0.09 2.30 -24.91
C PRO A 13 -1.07 3.48 -24.76
N GLU A 14 -0.54 4.70 -24.88
CA GLU A 14 -1.34 5.92 -24.84
C GLU A 14 -2.22 6.03 -23.58
N LEU A 15 -1.66 5.65 -22.42
CA LEU A 15 -2.29 5.88 -21.11
C LEU A 15 -2.35 7.40 -20.89
N GLY A 16 -3.45 8.02 -21.30
CA GLY A 16 -3.62 9.48 -21.46
C GLY A 16 -3.64 10.31 -20.18
N TRP A 17 -3.17 9.75 -19.06
CA TRP A 17 -3.09 10.43 -17.78
C TRP A 17 -1.87 9.96 -16.99
N GLN A 18 -1.30 10.86 -16.20
CA GLN A 18 -0.20 10.57 -15.30
C GLN A 18 -0.46 11.23 -13.93
N GLY A 19 -0.40 10.45 -12.85
CA GLY A 19 -0.62 10.98 -11.51
C GLY A 19 -0.70 9.94 -10.41
N THR A 20 -1.05 10.41 -9.20
CA THR A 20 -1.41 9.57 -8.05
C THR A 20 -2.79 9.97 -7.60
N PHE A 21 -3.68 8.99 -7.50
CA PHE A 21 -5.10 9.21 -7.28
C PHE A 21 -5.56 8.40 -6.06
N HIS A 22 -6.49 8.98 -5.32
CA HIS A 22 -7.14 8.36 -4.17
C HIS A 22 -8.65 8.41 -4.40
N TYR A 23 -9.33 7.31 -4.11
CA TYR A 23 -10.76 7.14 -4.34
C TYR A 23 -11.42 6.52 -3.11
N ASP A 24 -12.69 6.86 -2.88
CA ASP A 24 -13.52 6.36 -1.77
C ASP A 24 -12.80 6.51 -0.42
N GLU A 25 -12.68 7.76 0.04
CA GLU A 25 -11.99 8.12 1.31
C GLU A 25 -10.53 7.65 1.40
N GLY A 26 -9.91 7.32 0.26
CA GLY A 26 -8.54 6.80 0.19
C GLY A 26 -8.43 5.30 0.47
N TYR A 27 -9.54 4.58 0.52
CA TYR A 27 -9.53 3.11 0.58
C TYR A 27 -8.98 2.48 -0.69
N TYR A 28 -9.07 3.17 -1.82
CA TYR A 28 -8.45 2.80 -3.07
C TYR A 28 -7.45 3.85 -3.50
N TYR A 29 -6.35 3.40 -4.09
CA TYR A 29 -5.34 4.28 -4.66
C TYR A 29 -4.79 3.67 -5.94
N PHE A 30 -4.54 4.51 -6.93
CA PHE A 30 -3.87 4.09 -8.15
C PHE A 30 -2.91 5.14 -8.66
N ARG A 31 -1.90 4.69 -9.39
CA ARG A 31 -0.90 5.56 -10.01
C ARG A 31 -0.24 4.87 -11.19
N ASN A 32 0.46 5.66 -11.97
CA ASN A 32 1.30 5.16 -13.04
C ASN A 32 2.60 4.55 -12.49
N VAL A 33 3.07 3.49 -13.15
CA VAL A 33 4.43 2.96 -13.03
C VAL A 33 4.96 2.78 -14.45
N GLY A 34 5.58 3.84 -14.99
CA GLY A 34 5.76 3.96 -16.44
C GLY A 34 4.39 4.01 -17.13
N GLU A 35 4.21 3.19 -18.17
CA GLU A 35 2.92 3.05 -18.89
C GLU A 35 1.97 2.03 -18.25
N ARG A 36 2.25 1.58 -17.02
CA ARG A 36 1.41 0.63 -16.28
C ARG A 36 0.53 1.34 -15.27
N VAL A 37 -0.62 0.73 -14.95
CA VAL A 37 -1.45 1.14 -13.83
C VAL A 37 -1.19 0.21 -12.65
N LEU A 38 -0.73 0.77 -11.53
CA LEU A 38 -0.71 0.11 -10.23
C LEU A 38 -1.96 0.55 -9.47
N LEU A 39 -2.74 -0.41 -8.99
CA LEU A 39 -3.96 -0.18 -8.21
C LEU A 39 -3.93 -1.05 -6.95
N GLY A 40 -4.16 -0.44 -5.80
CA GLY A 40 -4.31 -1.16 -4.54
C GLY A 40 -5.41 -0.56 -3.67
N GLY A 41 -5.78 -1.29 -2.61
CA GLY A 41 -6.82 -0.84 -1.70
C GLY A 41 -7.87 -1.90 -1.36
N GLY A 42 -9.09 -1.43 -1.11
CA GLY A 42 -10.27 -2.27 -0.84
C GLY A 42 -10.35 -2.85 0.57
N ARG A 43 -9.43 -2.48 1.47
CA ARG A 43 -9.38 -3.03 2.84
C ARG A 43 -10.66 -2.77 3.65
N ASN A 44 -11.42 -1.72 3.33
CA ASN A 44 -12.73 -1.45 3.94
C ASN A 44 -13.75 -2.56 3.72
N LEU A 45 -13.61 -3.36 2.67
CA LEU A 45 -14.55 -4.43 2.35
C LEU A 45 -14.48 -5.62 3.33
N ASP A 46 -13.30 -5.85 3.93
CA ASP A 46 -13.08 -6.94 4.88
C ASP A 46 -11.96 -6.57 5.87
N ILE A 47 -12.26 -5.65 6.79
CA ILE A 47 -11.27 -5.16 7.76
C ILE A 47 -10.75 -6.29 8.65
N GLU A 48 -11.62 -7.21 9.05
CA GLU A 48 -11.26 -8.35 9.90
C GLU A 48 -10.33 -9.33 9.16
N GLY A 49 -10.71 -9.75 7.95
CA GLY A 49 -9.91 -10.67 7.14
C GLY A 49 -8.59 -10.06 6.64
N GLU A 50 -8.52 -8.73 6.47
CA GLU A 50 -7.29 -8.01 6.15
C GLU A 50 -6.47 -7.66 7.42
N THR A 51 -6.95 -7.95 8.62
CA THR A 51 -6.18 -7.81 9.87
C THR A 51 -5.38 -9.09 10.13
N THR A 52 -4.39 -9.33 9.26
CA THR A 52 -3.58 -10.56 9.25
C THR A 52 -2.12 -10.26 8.92
N SER A 53 -1.24 -11.22 9.19
CA SER A 53 0.17 -11.23 8.74
C SER A 53 0.41 -12.12 7.53
N GLU A 54 -0.63 -12.76 6.99
CA GLU A 54 -0.51 -13.65 5.83
C GLU A 54 -0.39 -12.88 4.51
N LEU A 55 0.73 -13.08 3.81
CA LEU A 55 1.01 -12.53 2.49
C LEU A 55 0.28 -13.31 1.39
N LYS A 56 -1.04 -13.21 1.38
CA LYS A 56 -1.89 -13.80 0.34
C LYS A 56 -2.92 -12.78 -0.15
N THR A 57 -3.26 -12.87 -1.42
CA THR A 57 -4.41 -12.14 -1.99
C THR A 57 -5.70 -12.89 -1.69
N THR A 58 -6.84 -12.19 -1.73
CA THR A 58 -8.16 -12.79 -1.59
C THR A 58 -9.02 -12.43 -2.80
N LYS A 59 -9.85 -13.37 -3.24
CA LYS A 59 -10.71 -13.17 -4.40
C LYS A 59 -11.61 -11.96 -4.22
N HIS A 60 -12.22 -11.81 -3.04
CA HIS A 60 -13.14 -10.71 -2.74
C HIS A 60 -12.51 -9.31 -2.97
N ILE A 61 -11.30 -9.09 -2.47
CA ILE A 61 -10.59 -7.81 -2.65
C ILE A 61 -10.10 -7.66 -4.08
N GLN A 62 -9.52 -8.71 -4.69
CA GLN A 62 -9.02 -8.65 -6.06
C GLN A 62 -10.13 -8.38 -7.08
N ASP A 63 -11.31 -8.99 -6.92
CA ASP A 63 -12.48 -8.73 -7.76
C ASP A 63 -12.91 -7.25 -7.68
N ALA A 64 -12.88 -6.65 -6.49
CA ALA A 64 -13.21 -5.24 -6.31
C ALA A 64 -12.20 -4.30 -6.99
N LEU A 65 -10.90 -4.61 -6.88
CA LEU A 65 -9.85 -3.86 -7.59
C LEU A 65 -10.01 -3.99 -9.11
N GLU A 66 -10.27 -5.20 -9.62
CA GLU A 66 -10.50 -5.44 -11.04
C GLU A 66 -11.74 -4.71 -11.57
N LYS A 67 -12.83 -4.73 -10.80
CA LYS A 67 -14.05 -4.01 -11.14
C LYS A 67 -13.77 -2.51 -11.25
N LEU A 68 -13.10 -1.93 -10.25
CA LEU A 68 -12.74 -0.51 -10.27
C LEU A 68 -11.81 -0.17 -11.45
N LEU A 69 -10.82 -1.04 -11.72
CA LEU A 69 -9.91 -0.87 -12.84
C LEU A 69 -10.68 -0.84 -14.17
N LYS A 70 -11.62 -1.77 -14.37
CA LYS A 70 -12.39 -1.91 -15.60
C LYS A 70 -13.46 -0.84 -15.79
N GLU A 71 -14.19 -0.51 -14.74
CA GLU A 71 -15.39 0.35 -14.84
C GLU A 71 -15.06 1.83 -14.71
N VAL A 72 -13.97 2.19 -14.02
CA VAL A 72 -13.67 3.59 -13.67
C VAL A 72 -12.31 4.05 -14.21
N ILE A 73 -11.25 3.27 -14.02
CA ILE A 73 -9.88 3.74 -14.31
C ILE A 73 -9.51 3.54 -15.79
N LEU A 74 -9.93 2.42 -16.38
CA LEU A 74 -9.67 2.04 -17.78
C LEU A 74 -10.96 1.61 -18.50
N PRO A 75 -12.02 2.45 -18.50
CA PRO A 75 -13.24 2.14 -19.23
C PRO A 75 -12.91 1.94 -20.72
N ASP A 76 -13.58 0.96 -21.33
CA ASP A 76 -13.47 0.63 -22.76
C ASP A 76 -12.06 0.31 -23.28
N ARG A 77 -11.11 0.01 -22.39
CA ARG A 77 -9.77 -0.44 -22.78
C ARG A 77 -9.56 -1.91 -22.45
N VAL A 78 -8.91 -2.61 -23.38
CA VAL A 78 -8.39 -3.96 -23.13
C VAL A 78 -7.07 -3.82 -22.39
N PHE A 79 -6.91 -4.57 -21.30
CA PHE A 79 -5.69 -4.61 -20.51
C PHE A 79 -5.45 -6.02 -19.98
N VAL A 80 -4.21 -6.30 -19.60
CA VAL A 80 -3.80 -7.54 -18.93
C VAL A 80 -3.24 -7.18 -17.57
N ILE A 81 -3.67 -7.90 -16.54
CA ILE A 81 -3.10 -7.79 -15.19
C ILE A 81 -1.89 -8.72 -15.14
N SER A 82 -0.70 -8.12 -15.00
CA SER A 82 0.56 -8.84 -15.07
C SER A 82 0.90 -9.53 -13.74
N GLN A 83 0.62 -8.86 -12.62
CA GLN A 83 0.98 -9.34 -11.29
C GLN A 83 -0.02 -8.87 -10.24
N ARG A 84 -0.10 -9.64 -9.16
CA ARG A 84 -0.91 -9.36 -7.97
C ARG A 84 -0.12 -9.76 -6.74
N TRP A 85 -0.23 -8.98 -5.68
CA TRP A 85 0.42 -9.32 -4.42
C TRP A 85 -0.31 -8.67 -3.25
N ALA A 86 0.08 -9.11 -2.06
CA ALA A 86 -0.31 -8.48 -0.81
C ALA A 86 0.92 -7.96 -0.08
N GLY A 87 0.74 -6.90 0.70
CA GLY A 87 1.75 -6.36 1.61
C GLY A 87 1.14 -6.17 3.01
N ILE A 88 1.97 -6.33 4.04
CA ILE A 88 1.53 -6.14 5.43
C ILE A 88 2.08 -4.82 5.97
N MET A 89 1.18 -3.96 6.44
CA MET A 89 1.52 -2.71 7.10
C MET A 89 1.52 -2.88 8.62
N GLY A 90 2.53 -2.29 9.27
CA GLY A 90 2.52 -2.04 10.70
C GLY A 90 1.67 -0.80 11.01
N VAL A 91 0.45 -1.01 11.49
CA VAL A 91 -0.50 0.04 11.91
C VAL A 91 -0.76 -0.04 13.41
N GLY A 92 -1.33 1.02 13.98
CA GLY A 92 -1.80 1.06 15.36
C GLY A 92 -2.88 2.12 15.54
N PRO A 93 -3.33 2.35 16.79
CA PRO A 93 -4.41 3.31 17.09
C PRO A 93 -4.02 4.75 16.76
N VAL A 94 -2.73 5.06 16.78
CA VAL A 94 -2.16 6.35 16.35
C VAL A 94 -1.32 6.14 15.09
N LYS A 95 -1.34 7.14 14.19
CA LYS A 95 -0.60 7.12 12.92
C LYS A 95 0.91 7.39 13.07
N GLU A 96 1.39 7.58 14.29
CA GLU A 96 2.80 7.89 14.57
C GLU A 96 3.70 6.64 14.60
N PRO A 97 4.90 6.70 14.00
CA PRO A 97 5.92 5.66 14.14
C PRO A 97 6.35 5.47 15.59
N ILE A 98 6.70 4.23 15.93
CA ILE A 98 7.37 3.93 17.19
C ILE A 98 8.87 4.09 16.95
N VAL A 99 9.50 5.01 17.69
CA VAL A 99 10.97 5.19 17.71
C VAL A 99 11.42 5.26 19.17
N ARG A 100 11.93 4.14 19.70
CA ARG A 100 12.35 4.03 21.11
C ARG A 100 13.28 2.85 21.37
N TYR A 101 14.00 2.88 22.50
CA TYR A 101 14.62 1.69 23.06
C TYR A 101 13.57 0.65 23.45
N VAL A 102 13.86 -0.61 23.15
CA VAL A 102 13.10 -1.78 23.65
C VAL A 102 13.97 -2.67 24.53
N SER A 103 15.28 -2.43 24.56
CA SER A 103 16.24 -2.92 25.56
C SER A 103 17.45 -1.99 25.58
N ASN A 104 18.43 -2.26 26.45
CA ASN A 104 19.66 -1.47 26.57
C ASN A 104 20.47 -1.34 25.26
N ARG A 105 20.25 -2.24 24.29
CA ARG A 105 21.02 -2.29 23.03
C ARG A 105 20.14 -2.47 21.79
N ILE A 106 18.82 -2.32 21.91
CA ILE A 106 17.89 -2.51 20.80
C ILE A 106 16.96 -1.30 20.71
N ILE A 107 16.91 -0.68 19.53
CA ILE A 107 15.99 0.40 19.19
C ILE A 107 15.00 -0.12 18.16
N ALA A 108 13.72 0.12 18.40
CA ALA A 108 12.66 -0.16 17.44
C ALA A 108 12.27 1.12 16.71
N ALA A 109 12.29 1.08 15.38
CA ALA A 109 11.87 2.13 14.46
C ALA A 109 10.81 1.55 13.49
N VAL A 110 9.58 1.39 13.97
CA VAL A 110 8.54 0.56 13.34
C VAL A 110 7.19 1.27 13.28
N ARG A 111 6.16 0.58 12.74
CA ARG A 111 4.77 1.07 12.65
C ARG A 111 4.63 2.33 11.80
N LEU A 112 5.05 2.25 10.54
CA LEU A 112 5.05 3.38 9.61
C LEU A 112 3.73 3.56 8.84
N GLY A 113 2.68 2.77 9.16
CA GLY A 113 1.30 3.05 8.75
C GLY A 113 1.05 3.13 7.23
N GLY A 114 1.84 2.44 6.41
CA GLY A 114 1.78 2.54 4.95
C GLY A 114 2.55 3.72 4.34
N MET A 115 3.07 4.63 5.16
CA MET A 115 3.84 5.81 4.72
C MET A 115 5.35 5.58 4.78
N GLY A 116 5.80 4.34 5.02
CA GLY A 116 7.21 4.04 5.34
C GLY A 116 8.22 4.51 4.29
N VAL A 117 7.85 4.56 3.02
CA VAL A 117 8.69 5.12 1.95
C VAL A 117 8.88 6.63 2.10
N ALA A 118 7.81 7.35 2.47
CA ALA A 118 7.85 8.81 2.58
C ALA A 118 8.59 9.30 3.84
N ILE A 119 8.34 8.65 4.98
CA ILE A 119 8.89 9.09 6.28
C ILE A 119 10.10 8.28 6.76
N GLY A 120 10.53 7.29 5.98
CA GLY A 120 11.58 6.33 6.37
C GLY A 120 12.90 7.02 6.75
N THR A 121 13.34 7.99 5.97
CA THR A 121 14.58 8.75 6.24
C THR A 121 14.49 9.52 7.57
N GLN A 122 13.38 10.19 7.83
CA GLN A 122 13.18 10.93 9.08
C GLN A 122 13.13 9.99 10.29
N VAL A 123 12.41 8.88 10.17
CA VAL A 123 12.30 7.87 11.22
C VAL A 123 13.67 7.22 11.50
N GLY A 124 14.42 6.90 10.45
CA GLY A 124 15.79 6.38 10.55
C GLY A 124 16.74 7.36 11.24
N SER A 125 16.67 8.64 10.89
CA SER A 125 17.46 9.69 11.54
C SER A 125 17.16 9.81 13.04
N ARG A 126 15.87 9.80 13.42
CA ARG A 126 15.48 9.79 14.84
C ARG A 126 16.01 8.58 15.60
N ALA A 127 15.98 7.40 14.98
CA ALA A 127 16.50 6.17 15.58
C ALA A 127 18.03 6.22 15.73
N ALA A 128 18.74 6.74 14.72
CA ALA A 128 20.18 6.92 14.76
C ALA A 128 20.58 7.89 15.87
N HIS A 129 19.85 9.00 16.04
CA HIS A 129 20.11 9.97 17.10
C HIS A 129 20.01 9.34 18.50
N LEU A 130 19.03 8.46 18.74
CA LEU A 130 18.96 7.70 19.99
C LEU A 130 20.15 6.75 20.17
N ALA A 131 20.70 6.20 19.09
CA ALA A 131 21.77 5.20 19.18
C ALA A 131 23.14 5.80 19.49
N VAL A 132 23.38 7.06 19.09
CA VAL A 132 24.70 7.72 19.16
C VAL A 132 24.74 8.93 20.10
N GLY A 133 23.59 9.47 20.49
CA GLY A 133 23.46 10.59 21.43
C GLY A 133 23.34 10.10 22.86
#